data_AF-A0A4T0V8D5-F1
#
_entry.id   AF-A0A4T0V8D5-F1
#
_cell.length_a   1.000
_cell.length_b   1.000
_cell.length_c   1.000
_cell.angle_alpha   90.00
_cell.angle_beta   90.00
_cell.angle_gamma   90.00
#
_symmetry.space_group_name_H-M   'P 1'
#
loop_
_entity.id
_entity.type
_entity.pdbx_description
1 polymer ?
#
loop_
_entity_poly.entity_id
_entity_poly.type
_entity_poly.pdbx_seq_one_letter_code
_entity_poly.pdbx_strand_id
1 'polypeptide(L)'
;MRTALLRALWSSVLTFAVVASCALVLRGQPARPVADLAPGQRTDAPAAPLGADRVARLLDAADCWTDAAPAASRTVPAHVVLQVDGGHPRLRGEPWVGRALHHVFVKPNPAFRVYGFCP
;
A
#
# COMPACT_ATOMS: atom_id res chain seq x y z
N MET A 1 -25.55 -27.16 41.78
CA MET A 1 -25.52 -28.18 40.70
C MET A 1 -26.89 -28.29 40.01
N ARG A 2 -27.35 -27.26 39.28
CA ARG A 2 -28.69 -27.28 38.64
C ARG A 2 -28.86 -26.33 37.44
N THR A 3 -27.80 -26.08 36.66
CA THR A 3 -27.85 -25.14 35.51
C THR A 3 -27.12 -25.64 34.25
N ALA A 4 -26.95 -26.96 34.11
CA ALA A 4 -26.21 -27.54 32.97
C ALA A 4 -27.09 -28.13 31.85
N LEU A 5 -28.41 -28.19 32.00
CA LEU A 5 -29.30 -28.96 31.10
C LEU A 5 -30.00 -28.16 29.99
N LEU A 6 -29.84 -26.82 29.94
CA LEU A 6 -30.60 -25.97 29.00
C LEU A 6 -29.83 -25.55 27.73
N ARG A 7 -28.56 -25.93 27.57
CA ARG A 7 -27.76 -25.55 26.39
C ARG A 7 -27.68 -26.60 25.28
N ALA A 8 -28.15 -27.82 25.52
CA ALA A 8 -28.01 -28.93 24.57
C ALA A 8 -29.17 -29.04 23.56
N LEU A 9 -30.26 -28.29 23.74
CA LEU A 9 -31.44 -28.35 22.86
C LEU A 9 -31.45 -27.30 21.74
N TRP A 10 -30.44 -26.44 21.67
CA TRP A 10 -30.36 -25.36 20.67
C TRP A 10 -29.37 -25.64 19.53
N SER A 11 -28.92 -26.89 19.39
CA SER A 11 -27.96 -27.28 18.34
C SER A 11 -28.56 -28.11 17.20
N SER A 12 -29.86 -28.44 17.23
CA SER A 12 -30.44 -29.40 16.27
C SER A 12 -31.38 -28.81 15.20
N VAL A 13 -31.69 -27.52 15.23
CA VAL A 13 -32.62 -26.92 14.24
C VAL A 13 -31.89 -26.17 13.12
N LEU A 14 -30.62 -25.81 13.28
CA LEU A 14 -29.92 -24.96 12.31
C LEU A 14 -29.36 -25.72 11.09
N THR A 15 -29.30 -27.06 11.12
CA THR A 15 -28.56 -27.85 10.12
C THR A 15 -29.40 -28.27 8.91
N PHE A 16 -30.74 -28.16 8.94
CA PHE A 16 -31.60 -28.63 7.83
C PHE A 16 -31.94 -27.57 6.78
N ALA A 17 -31.56 -26.30 6.97
CA ALA A 17 -31.81 -25.23 6.01
C ALA A 17 -30.69 -25.05 4.96
N VAL A 18 -29.78 -26.03 4.80
CA VAL A 18 -28.60 -25.95 3.92
C VAL A 18 -28.85 -26.57 2.53
N VAL A 19 -29.93 -27.31 2.29
CA VAL A 19 -30.08 -28.13 1.05
C VAL A 19 -31.14 -27.63 0.06
N ALA A 20 -32.00 -26.67 0.43
CA ALA A 20 -33.13 -26.24 -0.42
C ALA A 20 -32.95 -24.90 -1.16
N SER A 21 -31.76 -24.29 -1.14
CA SER A 21 -31.53 -22.98 -1.78
C SER A 21 -30.79 -23.04 -3.13
N CYS A 22 -30.49 -24.23 -3.64
CA CYS A 22 -29.62 -24.39 -4.81
C CYS A 22 -30.30 -24.29 -6.19
N ALA A 23 -31.61 -24.02 -6.28
CA ALA A 23 -32.34 -24.29 -7.54
C ALA A 23 -33.13 -23.14 -8.18
N LEU A 24 -33.19 -21.91 -7.62
CA LEU A 24 -34.18 -20.94 -8.14
C LEU A 24 -33.77 -19.45 -8.13
N VAL A 25 -32.55 -19.10 -8.56
CA VAL A 25 -32.21 -17.70 -8.90
C VAL A 25 -31.48 -17.67 -10.24
N LEU A 26 -32.22 -18.00 -11.31
CA LEU A 26 -31.75 -17.99 -12.70
C LEU A 26 -32.68 -17.14 -13.60
N ARG A 27 -33.30 -16.09 -13.06
CA ARG A 27 -34.15 -15.20 -13.85
C ARG A 27 -33.94 -13.73 -13.52
N GLY A 28 -33.35 -13.03 -14.50
CA GLY A 28 -33.66 -11.63 -14.76
C GLY A 28 -32.77 -10.61 -14.07
N GLN A 29 -31.51 -10.47 -14.51
CA GLN A 29 -30.84 -9.18 -14.40
C GLN A 29 -31.13 -8.39 -15.70
N PRO A 30 -31.81 -7.24 -15.63
CA PRO A 30 -31.90 -6.34 -16.77
C PRO A 30 -30.49 -5.88 -17.14
N ALA A 31 -30.18 -5.96 -18.43
CA ALA A 31 -28.95 -5.44 -19.01
C ALA A 31 -28.68 -4.03 -18.46
N ARG A 32 -27.59 -3.88 -17.70
CA ARG A 32 -27.05 -2.56 -17.38
C ARG A 32 -26.81 -1.84 -18.71
N PRO A 33 -27.14 -0.55 -18.82
CA PRO A 33 -26.77 0.21 -20.00
C PRO A 33 -25.24 0.15 -20.11
N VAL A 34 -24.76 -0.50 -21.17
CA VAL A 34 -23.37 -0.37 -21.61
C VAL A 34 -23.27 1.08 -22.03
N ALA A 35 -22.73 1.92 -21.16
CA ALA A 35 -22.33 3.26 -21.54
C ALA A 35 -21.35 3.09 -22.70
N ASP A 36 -21.76 3.56 -23.87
CA ASP A 36 -20.90 3.82 -25.01
C ASP A 36 -19.63 4.52 -24.50
N LEU A 37 -18.52 3.80 -24.56
CA LEU A 37 -17.20 4.39 -24.40
C LEU A 37 -16.97 5.27 -25.63
N ALA A 38 -17.41 6.53 -25.54
CA ALA A 38 -17.06 7.56 -26.49
C ALA A 38 -15.52 7.63 -26.58
N PRO A 39 -14.92 7.47 -27.77
CA PRO A 39 -13.49 7.67 -27.95
C PRO A 39 -13.23 9.18 -27.86
N GLY A 40 -12.77 9.63 -26.70
CA GLY A 40 -12.48 11.06 -26.49
C GLY A 40 -12.47 11.56 -25.06
N GLN A 41 -12.90 10.78 -24.06
CA GLN A 41 -12.75 11.19 -22.66
C GLN A 41 -11.33 10.89 -22.15
N ARG A 42 -10.39 11.72 -22.61
CA ARG A 42 -9.16 11.99 -21.87
C ARG A 42 -9.60 12.77 -20.63
N THR A 43 -9.86 12.05 -19.54
CA THR A 43 -10.06 12.68 -18.24
C THR A 43 -8.76 13.41 -17.92
N ASP A 44 -8.78 14.75 -17.94
CA ASP A 44 -7.78 15.63 -17.36
C ASP A 44 -7.76 15.51 -15.82
N ALA A 45 -7.77 14.27 -15.31
CA ALA A 45 -7.28 14.04 -13.97
C ALA A 45 -5.78 14.36 -14.03
N PRO A 46 -5.26 15.27 -13.18
CA PRO A 46 -3.82 15.45 -13.09
C PRO A 46 -3.24 14.08 -12.79
N ALA A 47 -2.47 13.53 -13.74
CA ALA A 47 -1.77 12.27 -13.53
C ALA A 47 -0.97 12.46 -12.25
N ALA A 48 -1.37 11.76 -11.18
CA ALA A 48 -0.59 11.75 -9.95
C ALA A 48 0.85 11.47 -10.37
N PRO A 49 1.83 12.33 -10.02
CA PRO A 49 3.18 12.19 -10.52
C PRO A 49 3.61 10.76 -10.19
N LEU A 50 3.94 9.97 -11.23
CA LEU A 50 4.19 8.51 -11.17
C LEU A 50 5.19 8.06 -10.08
N GLY A 51 5.84 9.02 -9.41
CA GLY A 51 6.72 8.82 -8.27
C GLY A 51 6.08 8.91 -6.88
N ALA A 52 5.03 9.70 -6.65
CA ALA A 52 4.54 9.97 -5.28
C ALA A 52 4.04 8.70 -4.57
N ASP A 53 3.14 7.96 -5.21
CA ASP A 53 2.63 6.69 -4.66
C ASP A 53 3.73 5.63 -4.52
N ARG A 54 4.74 5.67 -5.41
CA ARG A 54 5.88 4.76 -5.34
C ARG A 54 6.77 5.09 -4.16
N VAL A 55 7.05 6.37 -3.93
CA VAL A 55 7.85 6.84 -2.79
C VAL A 55 7.16 6.45 -1.49
N ALA A 56 5.86 6.74 -1.36
CA ALA A 56 5.10 6.38 -0.17
C ALA A 56 5.19 4.86 0.14
N ARG A 57 4.99 4.01 -0.88
CA ARG A 57 5.14 2.56 -0.72
C ARG A 57 6.54 2.13 -0.33
N LEU A 58 7.58 2.76 -0.88
CA LEU A 58 8.97 2.42 -0.55
C LEU A 58 9.34 2.84 0.87
N LEU A 59 8.89 4.02 1.31
CA LEU A 59 9.14 4.52 2.65
C LEU A 59 8.44 3.66 3.71
N ASP A 60 7.18 3.32 3.48
CA ASP A 60 6.39 2.47 4.37
C ASP A 60 6.94 1.03 4.44
N ALA A 61 7.20 0.41 3.28
CA ALA A 61 7.66 -0.98 3.23
C ALA A 61 9.06 -1.23 3.83
N ALA A 62 9.90 -0.20 3.90
CA ALA A 62 11.25 -0.29 4.43
C ALA A 62 11.45 0.45 5.76
N ASP A 63 10.36 0.88 6.41
CA ASP A 63 10.37 1.58 7.70
C ASP A 63 11.32 2.79 7.73
N CYS A 64 11.25 3.59 6.67
CA CYS A 64 12.14 4.72 6.47
C CYS A 64 11.66 5.95 7.24
N TRP A 65 12.61 6.73 7.75
CA TRP A 65 12.35 8.06 8.28
C TRP A 65 12.65 9.14 7.24
N THR A 66 11.81 10.17 7.19
CA THR A 66 11.85 11.24 6.17
C THR A 66 12.38 12.58 6.70
N ASP A 67 12.36 12.75 8.03
CA ASP A 67 12.68 14.01 8.70
C ASP A 67 13.85 13.81 9.67
N ALA A 68 13.64 14.07 10.96
CA ALA A 68 14.62 13.78 11.98
C ALA A 68 14.77 12.27 12.17
N ALA A 69 16.02 11.81 12.28
CA ALA A 69 16.31 10.45 12.69
C ALA A 69 15.64 10.18 14.06
N PRO A 70 15.02 9.00 14.26
CA PRO A 70 14.47 8.63 15.56
C PRO A 70 15.54 8.71 16.65
N ALA A 71 15.20 9.15 17.86
CA ALA A 71 16.17 9.24 18.97
C ALA A 71 16.83 7.88 19.32
N ALA A 72 16.16 6.77 18.99
CA ALA A 72 16.69 5.42 19.11
C ALA A 72 17.70 5.03 18.00
N SER A 73 17.77 5.80 16.90
CA SER A 73 18.67 5.56 15.78
C SER A 73 20.08 6.05 16.14
N ARG A 74 20.84 5.15 16.78
CA ARG A 74 22.29 5.33 16.99
C ARG A 74 23.13 4.71 15.87
N THR A 75 22.45 4.21 14.84
CA THR A 75 23.05 3.41 13.77
C THR A 75 22.97 4.18 12.47
N VAL A 76 24.03 4.11 11.69
CA VAL A 76 24.02 4.64 10.31
C VAL A 76 22.99 3.85 9.50
N PRO A 77 22.10 4.52 8.74
CA PRO A 77 21.13 3.84 7.88
C PRO A 77 21.81 2.85 6.92
N ALA A 78 21.29 1.64 6.73
CA ALA A 78 21.82 0.74 5.70
C ALA A 78 21.26 1.09 4.30
N HIS A 79 20.10 1.75 4.24
CA HIS A 79 19.42 2.05 2.99
C HIS A 79 18.91 3.50 2.88
N VAL A 80 18.61 3.89 1.64
CA VAL A 80 18.04 5.19 1.30
C VAL A 80 17.07 5.05 0.13
N VAL A 81 15.94 5.74 0.21
CA VAL A 81 15.00 5.90 -0.92
C VAL A 81 15.37 7.19 -1.65
N LEU A 82 15.79 7.06 -2.91
CA LEU A 82 16.21 8.21 -3.73
C LEU A 82 15.86 8.04 -5.21
N GLN A 83 15.82 9.16 -5.92
CA GLN A 83 15.67 9.26 -7.37
C GLN A 83 16.97 9.82 -7.95
N VAL A 84 17.54 9.15 -8.95
CA VAL A 84 18.76 9.58 -9.66
C VAL A 84 18.37 10.07 -11.06
N ASP A 85 18.90 11.22 -11.48
CA ASP A 85 18.76 11.81 -12.82
C ASP A 85 17.31 11.86 -13.33
N GLY A 86 16.36 12.19 -12.45
CA GLY A 86 14.93 12.24 -12.80
C GLY A 86 14.27 10.89 -13.08
N GLY A 87 14.96 9.76 -12.86
CA GLY A 87 14.44 8.41 -13.04
C GLY A 87 13.37 8.02 -12.03
N HIS A 88 13.14 6.72 -11.81
CA HIS A 88 12.18 6.32 -10.77
C HIS A 88 12.82 6.26 -9.37
N PRO A 89 12.10 6.70 -8.31
CA PRO A 89 12.50 6.46 -6.93
C PRO A 89 12.71 4.97 -6.66
N ARG A 90 13.81 4.63 -5.96
CA ARG A 90 14.19 3.27 -5.60
C ARG A 90 14.87 3.23 -4.24
N LEU A 91 14.74 2.10 -3.56
CA LEU A 91 15.58 1.75 -2.42
C LEU A 91 17.00 1.44 -2.91
N ARG A 92 18.00 1.99 -2.24
CA ARG A 92 19.43 1.80 -2.52
C ARG A 92 20.17 1.50 -1.22
N GLY A 93 21.19 0.65 -1.30
CA GLY A 93 22.00 0.26 -0.14
C GLY A 93 23.16 1.21 0.17
N GLU A 94 24.05 0.73 1.03
CA GLU A 94 25.15 1.45 1.68
C GLU A 94 25.97 2.42 0.80
N PRO A 95 26.38 2.07 -0.45
CA PRO A 95 27.18 2.99 -1.27
C PRO A 95 26.46 4.29 -1.67
N TRP A 96 25.13 4.33 -1.52
CA TRP A 96 24.31 5.50 -1.75
C TRP A 96 24.01 6.28 -0.47
N VAL A 97 24.02 5.62 0.69
CA VAL A 97 23.73 6.27 1.98
C VAL A 97 24.73 7.38 2.26
N GLY A 98 26.03 7.11 2.15
CA GLY A 98 27.06 8.13 2.39
C GLY A 98 26.92 9.34 1.46
N ARG A 99 26.57 9.12 0.20
CA ARG A 99 26.32 10.20 -0.78
C ARG A 99 25.06 10.98 -0.46
N ALA A 100 24.00 10.30 -0.03
CA ALA A 100 22.75 10.94 0.39
C ALA A 100 22.93 11.78 1.66
N LEU A 101 23.67 11.27 2.65
CA LEU A 101 24.00 12.04 3.86
C LEU A 101 24.85 13.27 3.52
N HIS A 102 25.87 13.12 2.67
CA HIS A 102 26.65 14.26 2.21
C HIS A 102 25.80 15.30 1.46
N HIS A 103 24.85 14.86 0.63
CA HIS A 103 23.90 15.74 -0.05
C HIS A 103 23.04 16.55 0.92
N VAL A 104 22.49 15.90 1.95
CA VAL A 104 21.58 16.53 2.91
C VAL A 104 22.32 17.46 3.88
N PHE A 105 23.46 17.02 4.40
CA PHE A 105 24.13 17.72 5.51
C PHE A 105 25.33 18.58 5.11
N VAL A 106 25.94 18.33 3.95
CA VAL A 106 27.19 19.01 3.57
C VAL A 106 27.00 19.88 2.33
N LYS A 107 26.58 19.29 1.21
CA LYS A 107 26.46 20.00 -0.07
C LYS A 107 25.37 19.37 -0.94
N PRO A 108 24.30 20.11 -1.29
CA PRO A 108 23.29 19.64 -2.22
C PRO A 108 23.89 19.20 -3.56
N ASN A 109 23.42 18.05 -4.06
CA ASN A 109 23.79 17.46 -5.34
C ASN A 109 22.56 17.34 -6.25
N PRO A 110 22.51 18.03 -7.40
CA PRO A 110 21.34 18.02 -8.28
C PRO A 110 21.12 16.69 -9.02
N ALA A 111 22.11 15.78 -9.04
CA ALA A 111 22.00 14.49 -9.73
C ALA A 111 21.03 13.51 -9.05
N PHE A 112 20.63 13.76 -7.80
CA PHE A 112 19.66 12.93 -7.13
C PHE A 112 18.84 13.68 -6.08
N ARG A 113 17.64 13.15 -5.83
CA ARG A 113 16.71 13.61 -4.78
C ARG A 113 16.53 12.50 -3.75
N VAL A 114 16.73 12.83 -2.48
CA VAL A 114 16.51 11.93 -1.33
C VAL A 114 15.09 12.09 -0.83
N TYR A 115 14.44 10.97 -0.49
CA TYR A 115 13.10 10.95 0.11
C TYR A 115 13.07 10.45 1.55
N GLY A 116 14.00 9.56 1.92
CA GLY A 116 14.09 9.04 3.29
C GLY A 116 15.23 8.05 3.46
N PHE A 117 15.60 7.82 4.70
CA PHE A 117 16.65 6.89 5.12
C PHE A 117 16.03 5.73 5.88
N CYS A 118 16.56 4.53 5.71
CA CYS A 118 15.96 3.32 6.25
C CYS A 118 17.03 2.48 6.98
N PRO A 119 16.63 1.70 8.00
CA PRO A 119 17.54 0.83 8.74
C PRO A 119 18.43 -0.05 7.86
#